data_AF-A0A8H6HLY8-F1
#
_entry.id   AF-A0A8H6HLY8-F1
#
_cell.length_a   1.000
_cell.length_b   1.000
_cell.length_c   1.000
_cell.angle_alpha   90.00
_cell.angle_beta   90.00
_cell.angle_gamma   90.00
#
_symmetry.space_group_name_H-M   'P 1'
#
loop_
_entity.id
_entity.type
_entity.pdbx_description
1 polymer ?
#
loop_
_entity_poly.entity_id
_entity_poly.type
_entity_poly.pdbx_seq_one_letter_code
_entity_poly.pdbx_strand_id
1 'polypeptide(L)'
;LDPGVLLTVAERLRNGGRFIPKTPEERKCATLMDQLDVVGGHVAGSLARKKYQRGEIWSLINYLNAPAWFITISPADSKHPLCVHWASHDVVFKPEIKGYKERQNLITRNPVACARFFHHLVLLFIKYICGWSEDEVKRGLFGVPSAFYGTVEQ
;
A
#
# COMPACT_ATOMS: atom_id res chain seq x y z
N LEU A 1 21.44 -2.95 -27.03
CA LEU A 1 21.65 -3.63 -25.74
C LEU A 1 21.96 -5.08 -26.07
N ASP A 2 22.97 -5.67 -25.44
CA ASP A 2 23.33 -7.09 -25.67
C ASP A 2 22.53 -7.99 -24.71
N PRO A 3 21.65 -8.87 -25.22
CA PRO A 3 20.85 -9.78 -24.41
C PRO A 3 21.69 -10.75 -23.56
N GLY A 4 22.88 -11.15 -24.02
CA GLY A 4 23.73 -12.10 -23.31
C GLY A 4 24.35 -11.49 -22.04
N VAL A 5 24.72 -10.21 -22.10
CA VAL A 5 25.21 -9.46 -20.94
C VAL A 5 24.08 -9.29 -19.92
N LEU A 6 22.86 -8.99 -20.38
CA LEU A 6 21.68 -8.82 -19.54
C LEU A 6 21.31 -10.09 -18.75
N LEU A 7 21.35 -11.25 -19.41
CA LEU A 7 21.18 -12.57 -18.78
C LEU A 7 22.23 -12.84 -17.70
N THR A 8 23.50 -12.56 -18.01
CA THR A 8 24.61 -12.74 -17.07
C THR A 8 24.46 -11.85 -15.84
N VAL A 9 24.04 -10.59 -16.02
CA VAL A 9 23.75 -9.66 -14.93
C VAL A 9 22.56 -10.15 -14.08
N ALA A 10 21.49 -10.62 -14.72
CA ALA A 10 20.31 -11.16 -14.04
C ALA A 10 20.62 -12.42 -13.21
N GLU A 11 21.46 -13.32 -13.71
CA GLU A 11 21.94 -14.49 -12.97
C GLU A 11 22.77 -14.11 -11.74
N ARG A 12 23.71 -13.15 -11.89
CA ARG A 12 24.52 -12.66 -10.77
C ARG A 12 23.67 -12.01 -9.66
N LEU A 13 22.68 -11.21 -10.05
CA LEU A 13 21.75 -10.56 -9.11
C LEU A 13 20.86 -11.59 -8.39
N ARG A 14 20.36 -12.60 -9.11
CA ARG A 14 19.53 -13.69 -8.56
C ARG A 14 20.29 -14.55 -7.54
N ASN A 15 21.60 -14.70 -7.73
CA ASN A 15 22.48 -15.39 -6.77
C ASN A 15 22.88 -14.52 -5.55
N GLY A 16 22.26 -13.34 -5.38
CA GLY A 16 22.49 -12.45 -4.23
C GLY A 16 23.80 -11.65 -4.30
N GLY A 17 24.48 -11.66 -5.44
CA GLY A 17 25.74 -10.93 -5.62
C GLY A 17 25.52 -9.41 -5.70
N ARG A 18 26.45 -8.64 -5.12
CA ARG A 18 26.50 -7.19 -5.28
C ARG A 18 26.95 -6.86 -6.71
N PHE A 19 26.06 -6.33 -7.54
CA PHE A 19 26.38 -5.97 -8.93
C PHE A 19 27.05 -4.59 -8.98
N ILE A 20 28.30 -4.55 -9.43
CA ILE A 20 29.03 -3.31 -9.75
C ILE A 20 29.37 -3.38 -11.23
N PRO A 21 28.79 -2.52 -12.09
CA PRO A 21 29.02 -2.57 -13.53
C PRO A 21 30.46 -2.18 -13.87
N LYS A 22 31.20 -3.10 -14.51
CA LYS A 22 32.60 -2.90 -14.89
C LYS A 22 32.75 -2.55 -16.37
N THR A 23 31.91 -3.12 -17.23
CA THR A 23 31.96 -2.90 -18.68
C THR A 23 30.99 -1.80 -19.13
N PRO A 24 31.24 -1.12 -20.27
CA PRO A 24 30.31 -0.14 -20.83
C PRO A 24 28.93 -0.75 -21.16
N GLU A 25 28.87 -2.03 -21.49
CA GLU A 25 27.63 -2.78 -21.76
C GLU A 25 26.87 -3.08 -20.45
N GLU A 26 27.57 -3.45 -19.38
CA GLU A 26 26.98 -3.60 -18.04
C GLU A 26 26.46 -2.26 -17.50
N ARG A 27 27.15 -1.14 -17.78
CA ARG A 27 26.66 0.20 -17.42
C ARG A 27 25.36 0.53 -18.13
N LYS A 28 25.24 0.22 -19.43
CA LYS A 28 23.97 0.39 -20.17
C LYS A 28 22.84 -0.46 -19.58
N CYS A 29 23.13 -1.68 -19.12
CA CYS A 29 22.15 -2.51 -18.42
C CYS A 29 21.76 -1.92 -17.06
N ALA A 30 22.71 -1.37 -16.31
CA ALA A 30 22.44 -0.68 -15.04
C ALA A 30 21.56 0.56 -15.24
N THR A 31 21.85 1.38 -16.27
CA THR A 31 21.02 2.53 -16.62
C THR A 31 19.61 2.12 -17.02
N LEU A 32 19.46 1.02 -17.77
CA LEU A 32 18.14 0.49 -18.11
C LEU A 32 17.35 0.03 -16.88
N MET A 33 18.01 -0.65 -15.93
CA MET A 33 17.39 -1.04 -14.67
C MET A 33 16.97 0.18 -13.84
N ASP A 34 17.81 1.21 -13.75
CA ASP A 34 17.46 2.49 -13.09
C ASP A 34 16.26 3.16 -13.78
N GLN A 35 16.22 3.18 -15.11
CA GLN A 35 15.09 3.70 -15.86
C GLN A 35 13.80 2.91 -15.60
N LEU A 36 13.89 1.58 -15.51
CA LEU A 36 12.76 0.72 -15.14
C LEU A 36 12.31 0.93 -13.70
N ASP A 37 13.24 1.15 -12.76
CA ASP A 37 12.92 1.50 -11.37
C ASP A 37 12.19 2.86 -11.31
N VAL A 38 12.65 3.86 -12.06
CA VAL A 38 12.01 5.20 -12.14
C VAL A 38 10.60 5.13 -12.73
N VAL A 39 10.42 4.37 -13.81
CA VAL A 39 9.10 4.17 -14.43
C VAL A 39 8.20 3.34 -13.52
N GLY A 40 8.73 2.29 -12.91
CA GLY A 40 8.03 1.42 -11.98
C GLY A 40 7.55 2.13 -10.72
N GLY A 41 8.27 3.15 -10.22
CA GLY A 41 7.89 3.89 -9.01
C GLY A 41 6.49 4.51 -9.04
N HIS A 42 5.97 4.79 -10.24
CA HIS A 42 4.63 5.36 -10.44
C HIS A 42 3.52 4.32 -10.47
N VAL A 43 3.86 3.03 -10.58
CA VAL A 43 2.90 1.91 -10.57
C VAL A 43 2.68 1.48 -9.12
N ALA A 44 1.42 1.49 -8.67
CA ALA A 44 1.05 0.97 -7.36
C ALA A 44 1.51 -0.50 -7.23
N GLY A 45 2.20 -0.83 -6.13
CA GLY A 45 2.67 -2.19 -5.83
C GLY A 45 4.01 -2.60 -6.45
N SER A 46 4.65 -1.74 -7.25
CA SER A 46 5.94 -2.07 -7.87
C SER A 46 7.07 -2.25 -6.85
N LEU A 47 8.12 -2.99 -7.24
CA LEU A 47 9.34 -3.15 -6.43
C LEU A 47 10.00 -1.81 -6.13
N ALA A 48 9.99 -0.89 -7.10
CA ALA A 48 10.50 0.47 -6.93
C ALA A 48 9.71 1.23 -5.85
N ARG A 49 8.37 1.17 -5.85
CA ARG A 49 7.56 1.83 -4.83
C ARG A 49 7.80 1.25 -3.44
N LYS A 50 7.95 -0.07 -3.31
CA LYS A 50 8.32 -0.71 -2.03
C LYS A 50 9.69 -0.24 -1.53
N LYS A 51 10.65 -0.01 -2.43
CA LYS A 51 11.97 0.56 -2.11
C LYS A 51 11.86 2.02 -1.63
N TYR A 52 11.06 2.84 -2.31
CA TYR A 52 10.80 4.23 -1.89
C TYR A 52 10.12 4.31 -0.53
N GLN A 53 9.05 3.53 -0.31
CA GLN A 53 8.34 3.50 0.97
C GLN A 53 9.26 3.11 2.13
N ARG A 54 10.16 2.16 1.90
CA ARG A 54 11.18 1.79 2.88
C ARG A 54 12.11 2.95 3.21
N GLY A 55 12.55 3.70 2.20
CA GLY A 55 13.35 4.91 2.40
C GLY A 55 12.62 5.98 3.22
N GLU A 56 11.34 6.21 2.93
CA GLU A 56 10.49 7.15 3.69
C GLU A 56 10.36 6.72 5.16
N ILE A 57 10.07 5.44 5.43
CA ILE A 57 10.01 4.90 6.79
C ILE A 57 11.34 5.09 7.53
N TRP A 58 12.47 4.76 6.89
CA TRP A 58 13.80 4.94 7.50
C TRP A 58 14.11 6.41 7.80
N SER A 59 13.70 7.33 6.92
CA SER A 59 13.87 8.76 7.15
C SER A 59 13.04 9.24 8.34
N LEU A 60 11.80 8.74 8.47
CA LEU A 60 10.92 9.07 9.58
C LEU A 60 11.45 8.54 10.91
N ILE A 61 11.97 7.30 10.92
CA ILE A 61 12.57 6.69 12.12
C ILE A 61 13.84 7.43 12.54
N ASN A 62 14.69 7.86 11.60
CA ASN A 62 15.85 8.66 11.94
C ASN A 62 15.47 10.02 12.54
N TYR A 63 14.37 10.63 12.07
CA TYR A 63 13.95 11.95 12.51
C TYR A 63 13.15 11.93 13.83
N LEU A 64 12.24 10.95 14.01
CA LEU A 64 11.31 10.88 15.15
C LEU A 64 11.58 9.71 16.10
N ASN A 65 12.66 8.96 15.89
CA ASN A 65 12.97 7.69 16.54
C ASN A 65 11.99 6.56 16.16
N ALA A 66 12.14 5.42 16.82
CA ALA A 66 11.32 4.24 16.57
C ALA A 66 9.82 4.50 16.83
N PRO A 67 8.93 3.93 16.02
CA PRO A 67 7.49 4.09 16.22
C PRO A 67 7.05 3.43 17.53
N ALA A 68 6.19 4.11 18.29
CA ALA A 68 5.60 3.56 19.50
C ALA A 68 4.55 2.48 19.22
N TRP A 69 3.91 2.53 18.04
CA TRP A 69 2.82 1.63 17.66
C TRP A 69 2.98 1.14 16.21
N PHE A 70 2.74 -0.14 16.00
CA PHE A 70 2.59 -0.76 14.69
C PHE A 70 1.20 -1.41 14.61
N ILE A 71 0.39 -0.99 13.64
CA ILE A 71 -1.03 -1.35 13.57
C ILE A 71 -1.35 -1.89 12.17
N THR A 72 -1.93 -3.09 12.12
CA THR A 72 -2.48 -3.69 10.89
C THR A 72 -4.00 -3.70 10.97
N ILE A 73 -4.67 -3.21 9.93
CA ILE A 73 -6.13 -3.16 9.85
C ILE A 73 -6.58 -3.96 8.64
N SER A 74 -7.50 -4.90 8.86
CA SER A 74 -8.09 -5.73 7.80
C SER A 74 -9.62 -5.65 7.88
N PRO A 75 -10.24 -4.63 7.27
CA PRO A 75 -11.69 -4.46 7.29
C PRO A 75 -12.40 -5.63 6.61
N ALA A 76 -13.43 -6.19 7.25
CA ALA A 76 -14.23 -7.28 6.69
C ALA A 76 -15.37 -6.73 5.81
N ASP A 77 -15.07 -6.42 4.56
CA ASP A 77 -16.01 -5.95 3.53
C ASP A 77 -17.32 -6.76 3.46
N SER A 78 -17.24 -8.08 3.41
CA SER A 78 -18.41 -8.98 3.28
C SER A 78 -19.29 -9.12 4.50
N LYS A 79 -18.83 -8.64 5.64
CA LYS A 79 -19.59 -8.66 6.89
C LYS A 79 -20.08 -7.28 7.28
N HIS A 80 -19.54 -6.21 6.68
CA HIS A 80 -19.85 -4.86 7.08
C HIS A 80 -21.09 -4.32 6.34
N PRO A 81 -22.17 -3.92 7.05
CA PRO A 81 -23.41 -3.44 6.41
C PRO A 81 -23.19 -2.27 5.46
N LEU A 82 -22.29 -1.34 5.80
CA LEU A 82 -21.95 -0.20 4.93
C LEU A 82 -21.35 -0.64 3.59
N CYS A 83 -20.45 -1.63 3.59
CA CYS A 83 -19.82 -2.11 2.37
C CYS A 83 -20.84 -2.86 1.50
N VAL A 84 -21.68 -3.69 2.12
CA VAL A 84 -22.76 -4.40 1.43
C VAL A 84 -23.76 -3.42 0.81
N HIS A 85 -24.08 -2.33 1.51
CA HIS A 85 -24.95 -1.28 1.00
C HIS A 85 -24.31 -0.51 -0.16
N TRP A 86 -23.03 -0.13 -0.07
CA TRP A 86 -22.32 0.52 -1.19
C TRP A 86 -22.14 -0.39 -2.41
N ALA A 87 -22.11 -1.70 -2.20
CA ALA A 87 -22.09 -2.69 -3.26
C ALA A 87 -23.47 -2.98 -3.85
N SER A 88 -24.56 -2.66 -3.13
CA SER A 88 -25.93 -2.82 -3.62
C SER A 88 -26.38 -1.61 -4.46
N HIS A 89 -27.57 -1.72 -5.05
CA HIS A 89 -28.21 -0.63 -5.80
C HIS A 89 -29.24 0.11 -4.93
N ASP A 90 -29.22 -0.12 -3.61
CA ASP A 90 -30.21 0.44 -2.70
C ASP A 90 -29.93 1.95 -2.50
N VAL A 91 -30.95 2.78 -2.70
CA VAL A 91 -30.85 4.23 -2.47
C VAL A 91 -30.92 4.57 -0.98
N VAL A 92 -31.57 3.71 -0.18
CA VAL A 92 -31.77 3.91 1.26
C VAL A 92 -30.94 2.88 2.01
N PHE A 93 -30.14 3.34 2.97
CA PHE A 93 -29.41 2.45 3.87
C PHE A 93 -30.40 1.71 4.79
N LYS A 94 -30.45 0.39 4.65
CA LYS A 94 -31.17 -0.50 5.56
C LYS A 94 -30.18 -1.50 6.14
N PRO A 95 -30.05 -1.60 7.48
CA PRO A 95 -29.15 -2.55 8.13
C PRO A 95 -29.75 -3.97 8.12
N GLU A 96 -30.21 -4.43 6.95
CA GLU A 96 -30.74 -5.77 6.79
C GLU A 96 -29.58 -6.78 6.69
N ILE A 97 -29.66 -7.84 7.48
CA ILE A 97 -28.68 -8.92 7.46
C ILE A 97 -28.95 -9.80 6.25
N LYS A 98 -28.28 -9.49 5.13
CA LYS A 98 -28.32 -10.31 3.92
C LYS A 98 -27.65 -11.67 4.13
N GLY A 99 -28.13 -12.68 3.41
CA GLY A 99 -27.55 -14.03 3.44
C GLY A 99 -26.09 -14.06 2.96
N TYR A 100 -25.31 -15.05 3.39
CA TYR A 100 -23.88 -15.15 3.03
C TYR A 100 -23.64 -15.11 1.51
N LYS A 101 -24.35 -15.95 0.74
CA LYS A 101 -24.21 -16.01 -0.72
C LYS A 101 -24.56 -14.69 -1.41
N GLU A 102 -25.59 -14.00 -0.92
CA GLU A 102 -26.02 -12.72 -1.46
C GLU A 102 -24.96 -11.63 -1.22
N ARG A 103 -24.41 -11.54 -0.01
CA ARG A 103 -23.33 -10.59 0.31
C ARG A 103 -22.08 -10.82 -0.53
N GLN A 104 -21.68 -12.08 -0.69
CA GLN A 104 -20.54 -12.45 -1.54
C GLN A 104 -20.79 -12.02 -3.00
N ASN A 105 -21.96 -12.36 -3.56
CA ASN A 105 -22.31 -11.98 -4.92
C ASN A 105 -22.32 -10.46 -5.12
N LEU A 106 -22.84 -9.67 -4.17
CA LEU A 106 -22.85 -8.21 -4.26
C LEU A 106 -21.43 -7.64 -4.33
N ILE A 107 -20.55 -8.12 -3.44
CA ILE A 107 -19.16 -7.64 -3.35
C ILE A 107 -18.33 -8.04 -4.55
N THR A 108 -18.42 -9.30 -4.98
CA THR A 108 -17.69 -9.77 -6.16
C THR A 108 -18.11 -9.02 -7.42
N ARG A 109 -19.39 -8.61 -7.52
CA ARG A 109 -19.88 -7.82 -8.66
C ARG A 109 -19.51 -6.34 -8.58
N ASN A 110 -19.07 -5.84 -7.43
CA ASN A 110 -18.69 -4.44 -7.24
C ASN A 110 -17.41 -4.31 -6.37
N PRO A 111 -16.24 -4.66 -6.91
CA PRO A 111 -14.97 -4.53 -6.18
C PRO A 111 -14.61 -3.06 -5.86
N VAL A 112 -15.13 -2.10 -6.62
CA VAL A 112 -14.94 -0.66 -6.38
C VAL A 112 -15.58 -0.25 -5.06
N ALA A 113 -16.77 -0.77 -4.74
CA ALA A 113 -17.41 -0.51 -3.44
C ALA A 113 -16.54 -0.98 -2.27
N CYS A 114 -15.86 -2.13 -2.43
CA CYS A 114 -14.97 -2.69 -1.42
C CYS A 114 -13.73 -1.82 -1.22
N ALA A 115 -13.12 -1.35 -2.32
CA ALA A 115 -11.99 -0.42 -2.25
C ALA A 115 -12.37 0.92 -1.59
N ARG A 116 -13.55 1.47 -1.92
CA ARG A 116 -14.07 2.68 -1.29
C ARG A 116 -14.34 2.48 0.19
N PHE A 117 -14.93 1.34 0.57
CA PHE A 117 -15.16 0.95 1.96
C PHE A 117 -13.86 0.85 2.74
N PHE A 118 -12.88 0.12 2.22
CA PHE A 118 -11.55 0.00 2.83
C PHE A 118 -10.93 1.38 3.07
N HIS A 119 -10.87 2.21 2.04
CA HIS A 119 -10.30 3.55 2.13
C HIS A 119 -11.03 4.42 3.17
N HIS A 120 -12.37 4.41 3.13
CA HIS A 120 -13.17 5.18 4.09
C HIS A 120 -12.94 4.73 5.53
N LEU A 121 -12.94 3.42 5.79
CA LEU A 121 -12.75 2.89 7.14
C LEU A 121 -11.34 3.20 7.68
N VAL A 122 -10.31 3.10 6.83
CA VAL A 122 -8.93 3.47 7.20
C VAL A 122 -8.84 4.95 7.54
N LEU A 123 -9.46 5.85 6.76
CA LEU A 123 -9.48 7.28 7.06
C LEU A 123 -10.23 7.58 8.37
N LEU A 124 -11.35 6.92 8.63
CA LEU A 124 -12.06 7.06 9.91
C LEU A 124 -11.20 6.59 11.09
N PHE A 125 -10.47 5.47 10.93
CA PHE A 125 -9.57 4.98 11.96
C PHE A 125 -8.46 6.01 12.25
N ILE A 126 -7.79 6.53 11.22
CA ILE A 126 -6.73 7.54 11.38
C ILE A 126 -7.29 8.81 12.05
N LYS A 127 -8.46 9.28 11.62
CA LYS A 127 -9.08 10.50 12.16
C LYS A 127 -9.57 10.37 13.59
N TYR A 128 -10.33 9.32 13.89
CA TYR A 128 -11.05 9.22 15.16
C TYR A 128 -10.32 8.38 16.20
N ILE A 129 -9.57 7.34 15.79
CA ILE A 129 -8.83 6.50 16.73
C ILE A 129 -7.42 7.04 16.94
N CYS A 130 -6.69 7.35 15.86
CA CYS A 130 -5.33 7.91 16.00
C CYS A 130 -5.33 9.41 16.31
N GLY A 131 -6.40 10.14 15.93
CA GLY A 131 -6.49 11.58 16.17
C GLY A 131 -5.76 12.43 15.13
N TRP A 132 -5.58 11.93 13.90
CA TRP A 132 -4.90 12.65 12.83
C TRP A 132 -5.83 13.01 11.68
N SER A 133 -5.86 14.28 11.27
CA SER A 133 -6.53 14.75 10.05
C SER A 133 -5.69 15.82 9.35
N GLU A 134 -6.05 16.16 8.10
CA GLU A 134 -5.34 17.22 7.36
C GLU A 134 -5.42 18.59 8.05
N ASP A 135 -6.55 18.87 8.70
CA ASP A 135 -6.81 20.16 9.35
C ASP A 135 -6.32 20.23 10.80
N GLU A 136 -6.27 19.08 11.49
CA GLU A 136 -6.05 19.03 12.94
C GLU A 136 -5.39 17.72 13.39
N VAL A 137 -4.41 17.86 14.29
CA VAL A 137 -3.88 16.76 15.11
C VAL A 137 -4.38 16.93 16.53
N LYS A 138 -5.10 15.92 17.03
CA LYS A 138 -5.66 15.89 18.38
C LYS A 138 -5.28 14.62 19.12
N ARG A 139 -5.54 14.61 20.43
CA ARG A 139 -5.35 13.41 21.25
C ARG A 139 -6.31 12.31 20.79
N GLY A 140 -5.75 11.23 20.24
CA GLY A 140 -6.45 9.98 19.96
C GLY A 140 -6.31 8.97 21.10
N LEU A 141 -6.68 7.72 20.82
CA LEU A 141 -6.59 6.60 21.75
C LEU A 141 -5.15 6.32 22.19
N PHE A 142 -4.20 6.52 21.28
CA PHE A 142 -2.77 6.25 21.51
C PHE A 142 -1.99 7.47 22.00
N GLY A 143 -2.68 8.57 22.35
CA GLY A 143 -2.06 9.85 22.71
C GLY A 143 -2.12 10.86 21.56
N VAL A 144 -1.26 11.87 21.62
CA VAL A 144 -1.14 12.88 20.55
C VAL A 144 -0.11 12.37 19.53
N PRO A 145 -0.50 12.06 18.28
CA PRO A 145 0.43 11.52 17.30
C PRO A 145 1.41 12.60 16.83
N SER A 146 2.71 12.29 16.83
CA SER A 146 3.76 13.17 16.27
C SER A 146 3.94 12.97 14.77
N ALA A 147 3.75 11.75 14.28
CA ALA A 147 3.66 11.39 12.87
C ALA A 147 2.94 10.05 12.71
N PHE A 148 2.52 9.76 11.48
CA PHE A 148 2.07 8.44 11.08
C PHE A 148 2.60 8.13 9.68
N TYR A 149 2.77 6.84 9.38
CA TYR A 149 3.10 6.37 8.05
C TYR A 149 2.20 5.17 7.73
N GLY A 150 1.46 5.25 6.64
CA GLY A 150 0.49 4.23 6.23
C GLY A 150 0.85 3.61 4.90
N THR A 151 0.78 2.28 4.82
CA THR A 151 0.90 1.54 3.56
C THR A 151 -0.28 0.61 3.38
N VAL A 152 -0.62 0.32 2.12
CA VAL A 152 -1.58 -0.71 1.77
C VAL A 152 -0.79 -1.86 1.18
N GLU A 153 -0.89 -3.04 1.79
CA GLU A 153 -0.34 -4.26 1.21
C GLU A 153 -1.20 -4.65 0.00
N GLN A 154 -0.54 -4.80 -1.15
CA GLN A 154 -1.10 -5.38 -2.39
C GLN A 154 -0.55 -6.77 -2.60
#